data_AF-A0A150PBZ6-F1
#
_entry.id   AF-A0A150PBZ6-F1
#
_cell.length_a   1.000
_cell.length_b   1.000
_cell.length_c   1.000
_cell.angle_alpha   90.00
_cell.angle_beta   90.00
_cell.angle_gamma   90.00
#
_symmetry.space_group_name_H-M   'P 1'
#
loop_
_entity.id
_entity.type
_entity.pdbx_description
1 polymer ?
#
loop_
_entity_poly.entity_id
_entity_poly.type
_entity_poly.pdbx_seq_one_letter_code
_entity_poly.pdbx_strand_id
1 'polypeptide(L)'
;MPGNRITEIHAKGLRSLADVRLQLDGLTVLIGDNGSGKSSLIEACELLQRAASESFSEDLNRIHGGVGSLLRVGAEHLELGLAVAPNDPWYHRVEYALTLNRSGSVAQERLDAFTCDERDEDAEKRVSVLATHDDDDFESRFKFLTDSSDGTYIERKFDPKRTALSSFGEFPPHRFIRDVRAALRAIDVHVPFDTTARWVQRSRGQPSPLRGAATIEPAEALSRFGANLPNAWSALKNDFSEAHWRETMD
;
A
#
# COMPACT_ATOMS: atom_id res chain seq x y z
N MET A 1 15.79 10.66 3.07
CA MET A 1 15.19 11.81 2.34
C MET A 1 13.72 11.80 2.66
N PRO A 2 13.04 12.94 2.86
CA PRO A 2 11.59 12.93 3.03
C PRO A 2 11.00 12.38 1.74
N GLY A 3 10.62 11.10 1.78
CA GLY A 3 10.01 10.40 0.67
C GLY A 3 8.63 10.96 0.41
N ASN A 4 8.09 10.68 -0.77
CA ASN A 4 6.73 11.05 -1.11
C ASN A 4 5.78 10.51 -0.02
N ARG A 5 5.01 11.41 0.59
CA ARG A 5 4.28 11.13 1.82
C ARG A 5 2.89 10.63 1.49
N ILE A 6 2.47 9.49 2.05
CA ILE A 6 1.08 9.03 1.95
C ILE A 6 0.21 9.93 2.83
N THR A 7 -0.79 10.59 2.22
CA THR A 7 -1.69 11.53 2.91
C THR A 7 -3.11 11.00 3.04
N GLU A 8 -3.48 9.99 2.24
CA GLU A 8 -4.82 9.39 2.28
C GLU A 8 -4.75 7.92 1.91
N ILE A 9 -5.58 7.10 2.54
CA ILE A 9 -5.90 5.73 2.11
C ILE A 9 -7.39 5.64 1.83
N HIS A 10 -7.74 5.01 0.72
CA HIS A 10 -9.12 4.79 0.29
C HIS A 10 -9.40 3.29 0.18
N ALA A 11 -10.54 2.86 0.72
CA ALA A 11 -11.02 1.50 0.59
C ALA A 11 -12.55 1.50 0.41
N LYS A 12 -13.01 0.81 -0.62
CA LYS A 12 -14.42 0.73 -1.00
C LYS A 12 -14.79 -0.71 -1.33
N GLY A 13 -15.93 -1.16 -0.82
CA GLY A 13 -16.38 -2.55 -0.98
C GLY A 13 -15.54 -3.57 -0.21
N LEU A 14 -14.73 -3.17 0.78
CA LEU A 14 -13.89 -4.07 1.57
C LEU A 14 -14.56 -4.44 2.90
N ARG A 15 -15.05 -5.68 3.02
CA ARG A 15 -15.68 -6.24 4.22
C ARG A 15 -16.78 -5.32 4.77
N SER A 16 -16.51 -4.66 5.89
CA SER A 16 -17.42 -3.73 6.55
C SER A 16 -17.31 -2.29 6.02
N LEU A 17 -16.35 -1.98 5.16
CA LEU A 17 -16.11 -0.66 4.58
C LEU A 17 -16.93 -0.51 3.29
N ALA A 18 -17.93 0.37 3.31
CA ALA A 18 -18.73 0.69 2.12
C ALA A 18 -17.92 1.54 1.15
N ASP A 19 -17.49 2.72 1.59
CA ASP A 19 -16.62 3.67 0.89
C ASP A 19 -15.97 4.54 1.96
N VAL A 20 -14.68 4.35 2.24
CA VAL A 20 -13.98 4.99 3.36
C VAL A 20 -12.68 5.62 2.86
N ARG A 21 -12.53 6.91 3.13
CA ARG A 21 -11.28 7.67 2.94
C ARG A 21 -10.72 8.07 4.29
N LEU A 22 -9.52 7.60 4.60
CA LEU A 22 -8.80 7.90 5.82
C LEU A 22 -7.69 8.91 5.50
N GLN A 23 -7.83 10.13 6.00
CA GLN A 23 -6.73 11.11 5.98
C GLN A 23 -5.64 10.65 6.96
N LEU A 24 -4.39 10.76 6.52
CA LEU A 24 -3.21 10.38 7.30
C LEU A 24 -2.36 11.61 7.56
N ASP A 25 -2.16 11.89 8.85
CA ASP A 25 -1.21 12.89 9.29
C ASP A 25 -0.47 12.40 10.54
N GLY A 26 0.88 12.42 10.52
CA GLY A 26 1.74 11.90 11.57
C GLY A 26 1.26 10.56 12.16
N LEU A 27 0.91 10.61 13.45
CA LEU A 27 0.30 9.50 14.17
C LEU A 27 -1.23 9.52 14.02
N THR A 28 -1.77 8.51 13.32
CA THR A 28 -3.22 8.32 13.17
C THR A 28 -3.69 7.13 14.02
N VAL A 29 -4.62 7.38 14.95
CA VAL A 29 -5.14 6.35 15.88
C VAL A 29 -6.59 5.98 15.52
N LEU A 30 -6.84 4.69 15.24
CA LEU A 30 -8.18 4.17 14.91
C LEU A 30 -8.88 3.64 16.17
N ILE A 31 -9.97 4.30 16.60
CA ILE A 31 -10.78 3.92 17.77
C ILE A 31 -12.24 3.67 17.34
N GLY A 32 -12.89 2.69 17.96
CA GLY A 32 -14.31 2.40 17.73
C GLY A 32 -14.69 0.98 18.10
N ASP A 33 -15.97 0.64 17.96
CA ASP A 33 -16.52 -0.66 18.36
C ASP A 33 -15.99 -1.85 17.57
N ASN A 34 -16.08 -3.05 18.14
CA ASN A 34 -15.75 -4.28 17.42
C ASN A 34 -16.63 -4.42 16.18
N GLY A 35 -16.02 -4.75 15.04
CA GLY A 35 -16.72 -4.83 13.75
C GLY A 35 -16.88 -3.49 13.02
N SER A 36 -16.45 -2.36 13.59
CA SER A 36 -16.54 -1.05 12.93
C SER A 36 -15.67 -0.88 11.67
N GLY A 37 -14.80 -1.86 11.36
CA GLY A 37 -13.95 -1.85 10.16
C GLY A 37 -12.51 -1.41 10.38
N LYS A 38 -12.06 -1.17 11.62
CA LYS A 38 -10.66 -0.85 11.92
C LYS A 38 -9.67 -1.88 11.35
N SER A 39 -9.91 -3.17 11.62
CA SER A 39 -9.07 -4.25 11.10
C SER A 39 -9.15 -4.36 9.57
N SER A 40 -10.32 -4.05 8.98
CA SER A 40 -10.49 -4.00 7.52
C SER A 40 -9.63 -2.89 6.90
N LEU A 41 -9.50 -1.73 7.56
CA LEU A 41 -8.62 -0.65 7.11
C LEU A 41 -7.14 -1.05 7.18
N ILE A 42 -6.72 -1.73 8.25
CA ILE A 42 -5.36 -2.26 8.35
C ILE A 42 -5.09 -3.31 7.25
N GLU A 43 -6.07 -4.14 6.93
CA GLU A 43 -5.97 -5.09 5.81
C GLU A 43 -5.92 -4.38 4.46
N ALA A 44 -6.60 -3.25 4.28
CA ALA A 44 -6.47 -2.41 3.08
C ALA A 44 -5.02 -1.94 2.89
N CYS A 45 -4.35 -1.51 3.96
CA CYS A 45 -2.93 -1.12 3.91
C CYS A 45 -2.05 -2.28 3.45
N GLU A 46 -2.28 -3.50 3.96
CA GLU A 46 -1.54 -4.70 3.56
C GLU A 46 -1.75 -5.03 2.07
N LEU A 47 -2.99 -4.92 1.60
CA LEU A 47 -3.32 -5.16 0.19
C LEU A 47 -2.68 -4.10 -0.72
N LEU A 48 -2.65 -2.84 -0.30
CA LEU A 48 -1.94 -1.76 -0.98
C LEU A 48 -0.43 -2.04 -1.04
N GLN A 49 0.20 -2.47 0.06
CA GLN A 49 1.60 -2.88 0.05
C GLN A 49 1.87 -3.95 -1.02
N ARG A 50 0.99 -4.95 -1.11
CA ARG A 50 1.11 -6.06 -2.07
C ARG A 50 0.80 -5.66 -3.50
N ALA A 51 0.01 -4.62 -3.74
CA ALA A 51 -0.33 -4.15 -5.10
C ALA A 51 0.91 -3.72 -5.91
N ALA A 52 2.01 -3.39 -5.21
CA ALA A 52 3.31 -3.09 -5.82
C ALA A 52 4.17 -4.34 -6.16
N SER A 53 3.67 -5.55 -5.90
CA SER A 53 4.32 -6.83 -6.19
C SER A 53 3.72 -7.49 -7.43
N GLU A 54 4.57 -8.18 -8.21
CA GLU A 54 4.12 -9.01 -9.33
C GLU A 54 3.31 -10.24 -8.88
N SER A 55 3.47 -10.66 -7.62
CA SER A 55 2.74 -11.78 -7.00
C SER A 55 1.37 -11.39 -6.43
N PHE A 56 0.89 -10.17 -6.70
CA PHE A 56 -0.30 -9.60 -6.03
C PHE A 56 -1.50 -10.55 -6.03
N SER A 57 -1.97 -11.02 -7.20
CA SER A 57 -3.14 -11.90 -7.26
C SER A 57 -2.90 -13.27 -6.63
N GLU A 58 -1.67 -13.79 -6.63
CA GLU A 58 -1.35 -15.04 -5.93
C GLU A 58 -1.48 -14.85 -4.42
N ASP A 59 -0.86 -13.79 -3.89
CA ASP A 59 -0.89 -13.47 -2.47
C ASP A 59 -2.30 -13.12 -1.99
N LEU A 60 -3.07 -12.40 -2.80
CA LEU A 60 -4.48 -12.10 -2.54
C LEU A 60 -5.29 -13.38 -2.35
N ASN A 61 -5.09 -14.39 -3.20
CA ASN A 61 -5.78 -15.66 -3.08
C ASN A 61 -5.25 -16.50 -1.91
N ARG A 62 -3.92 -16.63 -1.81
CA ARG A 62 -3.25 -17.52 -0.85
C ARG A 62 -3.36 -17.04 0.60
N ILE A 63 -3.22 -15.73 0.83
CA ILE A 63 -3.14 -15.14 2.18
C ILE A 63 -4.51 -14.59 2.60
N HIS A 64 -5.20 -13.91 1.69
CA HIS A 64 -6.46 -13.24 2.01
C HIS A 64 -7.70 -14.04 1.63
N GLY A 65 -7.56 -15.21 0.98
CA GLY A 65 -8.70 -16.03 0.57
C GLY A 65 -9.43 -15.52 -0.68
N GLY A 66 -8.80 -14.62 -1.43
CA GLY A 66 -9.34 -14.05 -2.67
C GLY A 66 -10.39 -12.95 -2.45
N VAL A 67 -10.73 -12.23 -3.54
CA VAL A 67 -11.65 -11.07 -3.47
C VAL A 67 -13.02 -11.46 -2.94
N GLY A 68 -13.54 -12.64 -3.26
CA GLY A 68 -14.85 -13.08 -2.77
C GLY A 68 -14.99 -13.08 -1.25
N SER A 69 -13.90 -13.31 -0.50
CA SER A 69 -13.88 -13.28 0.96
C SER A 69 -13.70 -11.88 1.56
N LEU A 70 -13.14 -10.97 0.75
CA LEU A 70 -12.88 -9.58 1.10
C LEU A 70 -14.05 -8.67 0.72
N LEU A 71 -14.82 -9.04 -0.30
CA LEU A 71 -15.85 -8.20 -0.86
C LEU A 71 -17.00 -8.02 0.13
N ARG A 72 -17.39 -6.76 0.34
CA ARG A 72 -18.57 -6.40 1.12
C ARG A 72 -19.82 -7.02 0.51
N VAL A 73 -20.72 -7.50 1.36
CA VAL A 73 -22.04 -7.99 0.92
C VAL A 73 -22.76 -6.89 0.13
N GLY A 74 -23.17 -7.22 -1.10
CA GLY A 74 -23.83 -6.30 -2.02
C GLY A 74 -22.89 -5.43 -2.86
N ALA A 75 -21.57 -5.49 -2.64
CA ALA A 75 -20.62 -4.83 -3.54
C ALA A 75 -20.37 -5.67 -4.80
N GLU A 76 -20.09 -4.99 -5.91
CA GLU A 76 -19.72 -5.60 -7.19
C GLU A 76 -18.20 -5.67 -7.36
N HIS A 77 -17.51 -4.66 -6.83
CA HIS A 77 -16.06 -4.48 -6.95
C HIS A 77 -15.43 -4.11 -5.61
N LEU A 78 -14.15 -4.44 -5.47
CA LEU A 78 -13.29 -3.99 -4.39
C LEU A 78 -12.35 -2.92 -4.96
N GLU A 79 -12.38 -1.71 -4.39
CA GLU A 79 -11.48 -0.63 -4.79
C GLU A 79 -10.58 -0.24 -3.62
N LEU A 80 -9.29 -0.13 -3.90
CA LEU A 80 -8.23 0.26 -2.98
C LEU A 80 -7.47 1.41 -3.59
N GLY A 81 -7.14 2.43 -2.81
CA GLY A 81 -6.39 3.57 -3.30
C GLY A 81 -5.59 4.25 -2.22
N LEU A 82 -4.70 5.13 -2.65
CA LEU A 82 -3.99 6.04 -1.78
C LEU A 82 -3.71 7.36 -2.48
N ALA A 83 -3.51 8.41 -1.69
CA ALA A 83 -2.97 9.67 -2.17
C ALA A 83 -1.58 9.89 -1.58
N VAL A 84 -0.70 10.43 -2.42
CA VAL A 84 0.66 10.79 -2.07
C VAL A 84 0.83 12.28 -2.31
N ALA A 85 1.43 12.98 -1.36
CA ALA A 85 2.02 14.30 -1.57
C ALA A 85 3.43 14.10 -2.13
N PRO A 86 3.66 14.35 -3.44
CA PRO A 86 4.98 14.23 -4.03
C PRO A 86 5.87 15.38 -3.55
N ASN A 87 7.18 15.15 -3.51
CA ASN A 87 8.15 16.23 -3.32
C ASN A 87 8.44 16.91 -4.68
N ASP A 88 7.45 17.61 -5.23
CA ASP A 88 7.50 18.25 -6.55
C ASP A 88 6.96 19.70 -6.46
N PRO A 89 7.61 20.70 -7.09
CA PRO A 89 7.12 22.08 -7.05
C PRO A 89 5.82 22.33 -7.82
N TRP A 90 5.50 21.46 -8.79
CA TRP A 90 4.39 21.66 -9.74
C TRP A 90 3.19 20.79 -9.36
N TYR A 91 3.45 19.59 -8.86
CA TYR A 91 2.42 18.65 -8.47
C TYR A 91 2.29 18.61 -6.96
N HIS A 92 1.11 18.84 -6.43
CA HIS A 92 0.86 18.80 -4.98
C HIS A 92 0.19 17.49 -4.53
N ARG A 93 -0.36 16.69 -5.46
CA ARG A 93 -1.02 15.42 -5.14
C ARG A 93 -0.91 14.40 -6.27
N VAL A 94 -0.72 13.14 -5.92
CA VAL A 94 -0.79 12.00 -6.82
C VAL A 94 -1.75 10.97 -6.21
N GLU A 95 -2.79 10.59 -6.94
CA GLU A 95 -3.78 9.60 -6.51
C GLU A 95 -3.60 8.30 -7.30
N TYR A 96 -3.55 7.19 -6.56
CA TYR A 96 -3.56 5.85 -7.10
C TYR A 96 -4.83 5.12 -6.69
N ALA A 97 -5.47 4.41 -7.61
CA ALA A 97 -6.61 3.55 -7.34
C ALA A 97 -6.54 2.26 -8.17
N LEU A 98 -6.90 1.15 -7.52
CA LEU A 98 -6.96 -0.20 -8.07
C LEU A 98 -8.34 -0.80 -7.77
N THR A 99 -9.06 -1.18 -8.81
CA THR A 99 -10.37 -1.82 -8.73
C THR A 99 -10.28 -3.27 -9.17
N LEU A 100 -10.73 -4.17 -8.32
CA LEU A 100 -10.76 -5.60 -8.55
C LEU A 100 -12.19 -6.08 -8.73
N ASN A 101 -12.40 -6.98 -9.69
CA ASN A 101 -13.66 -7.69 -9.84
C ASN A 101 -13.74 -8.90 -8.88
N ARG A 102 -14.89 -9.58 -8.88
CA ARG A 102 -15.12 -10.78 -8.05
C ARG A 102 -14.13 -11.93 -8.31
N SER A 103 -13.57 -12.04 -9.51
CA SER A 103 -12.58 -13.07 -9.82
C SER A 103 -11.17 -12.73 -9.31
N GLY A 104 -10.97 -11.54 -8.75
CA GLY A 104 -9.65 -11.05 -8.32
C GLY A 104 -8.77 -10.56 -9.46
N SER A 105 -9.38 -10.29 -10.62
CA SER A 105 -8.71 -9.64 -11.73
C SER A 105 -8.81 -8.12 -11.59
N VAL A 106 -7.78 -7.42 -12.06
CA VAL A 106 -7.75 -5.96 -12.16
C VAL A 106 -8.76 -5.52 -13.22
N ALA A 107 -9.85 -4.91 -12.77
CA ALA A 107 -10.88 -4.34 -13.63
C ALA A 107 -10.49 -2.93 -14.07
N GLN A 108 -9.93 -2.14 -13.15
CA GLN A 108 -9.47 -0.79 -13.43
C GLN A 108 -8.23 -0.48 -12.59
N GLU A 109 -7.28 0.25 -13.15
CA GLU A 109 -6.16 0.85 -12.42
C GLU A 109 -5.94 2.27 -12.94
N ARG A 110 -5.78 3.20 -11.99
CA ARG A 110 -5.68 4.63 -12.26
C ARG A 110 -4.54 5.23 -11.45
N LEU A 111 -3.77 6.08 -12.09
CA LEU A 111 -2.80 6.97 -11.46
C LEU A 111 -2.99 8.36 -12.05
N ASP A 112 -3.41 9.31 -11.22
CA ASP A 112 -3.61 10.69 -11.62
C ASP A 112 -2.71 11.60 -10.80
N ALA A 113 -2.10 12.58 -11.45
CA ALA A 113 -1.32 13.63 -10.81
C ALA A 113 -2.06 14.96 -10.93
N PHE A 114 -2.00 15.75 -9.87
CA PHE A 114 -2.73 17.01 -9.76
C PHE A 114 -1.72 18.16 -9.58
N THR A 115 -1.92 19.20 -10.38
CA THR A 115 -1.12 20.44 -10.42
C THR A 115 -2.07 21.62 -10.28
N CYS A 116 -1.60 22.73 -9.72
CA CYS A 116 -2.32 23.99 -9.79
C CYS A 116 -2.31 24.53 -11.22
N ASP A 117 -3.38 25.21 -11.65
CA ASP A 117 -3.40 25.95 -12.91
C ASP A 117 -2.64 27.27 -12.74
N GLU A 118 -1.74 27.59 -13.67
CA GLU A 118 -0.96 28.84 -13.66
C GLU A 118 -1.85 30.09 -13.81
N ARG A 119 -3.09 29.93 -14.29
CA ARG A 119 -4.03 31.04 -14.55
C ARG A 119 -5.03 31.26 -13.42
N ASP A 120 -5.24 30.25 -12.58
CA ASP A 120 -6.19 30.26 -11.48
C ASP A 120 -5.68 29.30 -10.40
N GLU A 121 -5.11 29.84 -9.32
CA GLU A 121 -4.52 29.04 -8.24
C GLU A 121 -5.54 28.13 -7.55
N ASP A 122 -6.84 28.42 -7.66
CA ASP A 122 -7.93 27.60 -7.12
C ASP A 122 -8.38 26.49 -8.10
N ALA A 123 -7.95 26.55 -9.37
CA ALA A 123 -8.29 25.55 -10.37
C ALA A 123 -7.24 24.41 -10.40
N GLU A 124 -7.68 23.21 -10.03
CA GLU A 124 -6.83 22.01 -10.05
C GLU A 124 -6.88 21.33 -11.43
N LYS A 125 -5.72 21.09 -12.04
CA LYS A 125 -5.60 20.36 -13.30
C LYS A 125 -5.18 18.92 -13.05
N ARG A 126 -5.97 17.99 -13.58
CA ARG A 126 -5.71 16.54 -13.53
C ARG A 126 -4.93 16.06 -14.75
N VAL A 127 -3.81 15.40 -14.51
CA VAL A 127 -2.98 14.71 -15.51
C VAL A 127 -3.09 13.20 -15.27
N SER A 128 -3.67 12.47 -16.21
CA SER A 128 -3.77 11.01 -16.09
C SER A 128 -2.46 10.36 -16.51
N VAL A 129 -1.80 9.66 -15.59
CA VAL A 129 -0.48 9.04 -15.79
C VAL A 129 -0.63 7.57 -16.17
N LEU A 130 -1.59 6.88 -15.59
CA LEU A 130 -1.95 5.49 -15.89
C LEU A 130 -3.47 5.40 -15.86
N ALA A 131 -4.05 4.83 -16.89
CA ALA A 131 -5.47 4.49 -16.90
C ALA A 131 -5.69 3.21 -17.70
N THR A 132 -6.63 2.39 -17.24
CA THR A 132 -7.22 1.35 -18.08
C THR A 132 -7.93 2.01 -19.26
N HIS A 133 -7.72 1.44 -20.45
CA HIS A 133 -8.43 1.82 -21.66
C HIS A 133 -9.70 0.97 -21.74
N ASP A 134 -10.86 1.62 -21.68
CA ASP A 134 -12.16 0.98 -21.90
C ASP A 134 -12.34 0.72 -23.40
N ASP A 135 -11.79 -0.40 -23.88
CA ASP A 135 -12.28 -1.06 -25.08
C ASP A 135 -13.06 -2.30 -24.64
N ASP A 136 -14.20 -2.58 -25.28
CA ASP A 136 -15.12 -3.72 -25.03
C ASP A 136 -14.47 -5.13 -25.15
N ASP A 137 -13.15 -5.21 -25.33
CA ASP A 137 -12.41 -6.45 -25.43
C ASP A 137 -12.01 -6.99 -24.05
N PHE A 138 -12.05 -8.31 -23.90
CA PHE A 138 -11.67 -9.05 -22.69
C PHE A 138 -10.18 -8.90 -22.30
N GLU A 139 -9.44 -8.01 -22.94
CA GLU A 139 -8.02 -7.76 -22.73
C GLU A 139 -7.80 -6.37 -22.14
N SER A 140 -7.42 -6.31 -20.87
CA SER A 140 -7.11 -5.03 -20.19
C SER A 140 -5.91 -4.36 -20.86
N ARG A 141 -6.19 -3.36 -21.71
CA ARG A 141 -5.21 -2.42 -22.25
C ARG A 141 -5.06 -1.27 -21.28
N PHE A 142 -3.83 -0.83 -21.09
CA PHE A 142 -3.50 0.30 -20.24
C PHE A 142 -2.75 1.32 -21.05
N LYS A 143 -3.19 2.57 -20.90
CA LYS A 143 -2.55 3.74 -21.45
C LYS A 143 -1.77 4.42 -20.34
N PHE A 144 -0.51 4.73 -20.58
CA PHE A 144 0.33 5.43 -19.61
C PHE A 144 1.16 6.52 -20.26
N LEU A 145 1.39 7.58 -19.51
CA LEU A 145 2.23 8.70 -19.90
C LEU A 145 3.70 8.30 -19.81
N THR A 146 4.53 8.76 -20.74
CA THR A 146 5.99 8.63 -20.66
C THR A 146 6.63 9.93 -20.21
N ASP A 147 7.76 9.86 -19.51
CA ASP A 147 8.58 11.01 -19.11
C ASP A 147 9.36 11.62 -20.30
N SER A 148 8.97 11.29 -21.54
CA SER A 148 9.51 11.93 -22.73
C SER A 148 9.04 13.40 -22.78
N SER A 149 9.87 14.28 -23.34
CA SER A 149 9.57 15.72 -23.51
C SER A 149 8.22 16.00 -24.17
N ASP A 150 7.73 15.02 -24.92
CA ASP A 150 6.56 15.15 -25.79
C ASP A 150 5.27 14.71 -25.08
N GLY A 151 5.35 14.23 -23.82
CA GLY A 151 4.18 13.79 -23.06
C GLY A 151 3.39 12.69 -23.77
N THR A 152 4.10 11.81 -24.49
CA THR A 152 3.45 10.80 -25.33
C THR A 152 2.88 9.69 -24.45
N TYR A 153 1.64 9.30 -24.76
CA TYR A 153 1.02 8.13 -24.16
C TYR A 153 1.36 6.87 -24.95
N ILE A 154 1.67 5.79 -24.24
CA ILE A 154 1.88 4.47 -24.81
C ILE A 154 0.80 3.53 -24.27
N GLU A 155 0.28 2.71 -25.16
CA GLU A 155 -0.64 1.62 -24.82
C GLU A 155 0.12 0.30 -24.72
N ARG A 156 -0.14 -0.44 -23.63
CA ARG A 156 0.35 -1.81 -23.44
C ARG A 156 -0.74 -2.69 -22.88
N LYS A 157 -0.66 -3.96 -23.23
CA LYS A 157 -1.47 -5.02 -22.62
C LYS A 157 -0.72 -5.57 -21.42
N PHE A 158 -1.45 -5.78 -20.33
CA PHE A 158 -0.95 -6.44 -19.13
C PHE A 158 -1.79 -7.68 -18.80
N ASP A 159 -1.21 -8.60 -18.01
CA ASP A 159 -1.96 -9.72 -17.46
C ASP A 159 -2.97 -9.15 -16.44
N PRO A 160 -4.29 -9.44 -16.57
CA PRO A 160 -5.30 -8.94 -15.63
C PRO A 160 -5.13 -9.47 -14.20
N LYS A 161 -4.23 -10.45 -13.96
CA LYS A 161 -3.83 -10.91 -12.62
C LYS A 161 -2.62 -10.15 -12.05
N ARG A 162 -2.14 -9.12 -12.73
CA ARG A 162 -1.06 -8.25 -12.27
C ARG A 162 -1.53 -6.81 -12.32
N THR A 163 -1.00 -5.99 -11.43
CA THR A 163 -1.16 -4.54 -11.54
C THR A 163 -0.27 -4.04 -12.68
N ALA A 164 -0.77 -3.11 -13.49
CA ALA A 164 0.05 -2.40 -14.47
C ALA A 164 1.23 -1.71 -13.77
N LEU A 165 1.02 -1.16 -12.57
CA LEU A 165 2.07 -0.52 -11.79
C LEU A 165 3.25 -1.46 -11.42
N SER A 166 2.97 -2.74 -11.12
CA SER A 166 4.03 -3.74 -10.88
C SER A 166 4.71 -4.23 -12.16
N SER A 167 4.05 -4.09 -13.31
CA SER A 167 4.50 -4.68 -14.58
C SER A 167 5.64 -3.94 -15.28
N PHE A 168 6.03 -2.75 -14.79
CA PHE A 168 7.06 -1.92 -15.42
C PHE A 168 8.51 -2.20 -14.99
N GLY A 169 8.76 -3.17 -14.10
CA GLY A 169 10.12 -3.54 -13.71
C GLY A 169 10.88 -2.43 -12.97
N GLU A 170 12.20 -2.35 -13.07
CA GLU A 170 13.00 -1.38 -12.29
C GLU A 170 12.90 0.07 -12.80
N PHE A 171 12.62 0.26 -14.09
CA PHE A 171 12.62 1.57 -14.76
C PHE A 171 11.25 1.87 -15.35
N PRO A 172 10.29 2.33 -14.52
CA PRO A 172 8.97 2.65 -15.03
C PRO A 172 9.01 3.87 -15.97
N PRO A 173 8.05 3.95 -16.91
CA PRO A 173 8.05 4.96 -17.96
C PRO A 173 7.77 6.38 -17.48
N HIS A 174 7.30 6.54 -16.23
CA HIS A 174 6.98 7.84 -15.63
C HIS A 174 7.39 7.88 -14.16
N ARG A 175 7.89 9.04 -13.70
CA ARG A 175 8.33 9.23 -12.30
C ARG A 175 7.22 8.93 -11.29
N PHE A 176 5.98 9.37 -11.52
CA PHE A 176 4.88 9.10 -10.59
C PHE A 176 4.53 7.62 -10.43
N ILE A 177 4.79 6.78 -11.44
CA ILE A 177 4.63 5.32 -11.31
C ILE A 177 5.69 4.78 -10.34
N ARG A 178 6.95 5.25 -10.47
CA ARG A 178 8.04 4.90 -9.53
C ARG A 178 7.69 5.35 -8.12
N ASP A 179 7.21 6.57 -7.98
CA ASP A 179 6.97 7.23 -6.71
C ASP A 179 5.84 6.56 -5.93
N VAL A 180 4.70 6.27 -6.59
CA VAL A 180 3.60 5.51 -5.97
C VAL A 180 4.04 4.08 -5.68
N ARG A 181 4.81 3.43 -6.55
CA ARG A 181 5.31 2.08 -6.25
C ARG A 181 6.22 2.06 -5.03
N ALA A 182 7.07 3.07 -4.88
CA ALA A 182 7.90 3.23 -3.70
C ALA A 182 7.04 3.46 -2.45
N ALA A 183 6.02 4.33 -2.54
CA ALA A 183 5.09 4.59 -1.44
C ALA A 183 4.32 3.33 -1.01
N LEU A 184 3.75 2.57 -1.96
CA LEU A 184 3.09 1.30 -1.69
C LEU A 184 4.04 0.31 -0.99
N ARG A 185 5.28 0.14 -1.50
CA ARG A 185 6.28 -0.76 -0.90
C ARG A 185 6.72 -0.34 0.50
N ALA A 186 6.66 0.94 0.81
CA ALA A 186 7.03 1.50 2.11
C ALA A 186 5.93 1.34 3.17
N ILE A 187 4.72 0.91 2.80
CA ILE A 187 3.69 0.55 3.78
C ILE A 187 4.13 -0.73 4.47
N ASP A 188 4.35 -0.68 5.78
CA ASP A 188 4.59 -1.88 6.59
C ASP A 188 3.46 -2.09 7.59
N VAL A 189 2.83 -3.27 7.51
CA VAL A 189 1.73 -3.64 8.39
C VAL A 189 2.22 -4.57 9.49
N HIS A 190 2.30 -4.05 10.70
CA HIS A 190 2.57 -4.84 11.90
C HIS A 190 1.27 -5.33 12.52
N VAL A 191 1.20 -6.64 12.76
CA VAL A 191 0.10 -7.26 13.51
C VAL A 191 0.48 -7.36 14.99
N PRO A 192 -0.51 -7.53 15.91
CA PRO A 192 -0.22 -7.66 17.32
C PRO A 192 0.85 -8.73 17.59
N PHE A 193 1.87 -8.33 18.35
CA PHE A 193 2.94 -9.23 18.78
C PHE A 193 2.40 -10.28 19.74
N ASP A 194 2.76 -11.55 19.52
CA ASP A 194 2.35 -12.64 20.42
C ASP A 194 3.12 -12.59 21.74
N THR A 195 2.59 -11.82 22.68
CA THR A 195 3.08 -11.71 24.06
C THR A 195 2.49 -12.79 24.99
N THR A 196 1.78 -13.79 24.46
CA THR A 196 1.18 -14.86 25.27
C THR A 196 2.22 -15.52 26.17
N ALA A 197 1.83 -15.91 27.39
CA ALA A 197 2.75 -16.52 28.34
C ALA A 197 3.28 -17.88 27.83
N ARG A 198 4.57 -18.15 28.08
CA ARG A 198 5.27 -19.35 27.56
C ARG A 198 4.59 -20.68 27.94
N TRP A 199 3.94 -20.75 29.10
CA TRP A 199 3.22 -21.94 29.54
C TRP A 199 1.92 -22.19 28.76
N VAL A 200 1.19 -21.13 28.36
CA VAL A 200 -0.01 -21.23 27.51
C VAL A 200 0.37 -21.66 26.10
N GLN A 201 1.46 -21.10 25.58
CA GLN A 201 2.01 -21.47 24.27
C GLN A 201 2.40 -22.95 24.21
N ARG A 202 3.06 -23.46 25.26
CA ARG A 202 3.37 -24.89 25.40
C ARG A 202 2.13 -25.77 25.43
N SER A 203 1.07 -25.36 26.14
CA SER A 203 -0.16 -26.15 26.20
C SER A 203 -0.95 -26.15 24.88
N ARG A 204 -0.78 -25.12 24.04
CA ARG A 204 -1.41 -25.01 22.71
C ARG A 204 -0.52 -25.51 21.56
N GLY A 205 0.72 -25.92 21.83
CA GLY A 205 1.67 -26.32 20.78
C GLY A 205 2.07 -25.19 19.83
N GLN A 206 1.95 -23.93 20.25
CA GLN A 206 2.29 -22.75 19.43
C GLN A 206 3.51 -22.04 20.04
N PRO A 207 4.73 -22.21 19.50
CA PRO A 207 5.90 -21.50 19.99
C PRO A 207 5.81 -20.01 19.65
N SER A 208 6.19 -19.12 20.59
CA SER A 208 6.37 -17.70 20.29
C SER A 208 7.83 -17.35 20.03
N PRO A 209 8.11 -16.66 18.92
CA PRO A 209 9.46 -16.21 18.62
C PRO A 209 9.99 -15.19 19.64
N LEU A 210 9.10 -14.44 20.31
CA LEU A 210 9.47 -13.37 21.26
C LEU A 210 9.97 -13.88 22.61
N ARG A 211 9.64 -15.12 22.98
CA ARG A 211 10.01 -15.72 24.29
C ARG A 211 11.06 -16.82 24.18
N GLY A 212 11.62 -17.02 22.98
CA GLY A 212 12.77 -17.88 22.74
C GLY A 212 14.07 -17.18 23.12
N ALA A 213 15.16 -17.95 23.25
CA ALA A 213 16.49 -17.37 23.19
C ALA A 213 16.74 -16.94 21.74
N ALA A 214 17.09 -15.67 21.54
CA ALA A 214 17.48 -15.13 20.25
C ALA A 214 18.97 -14.79 20.27
N THR A 215 19.67 -15.14 19.20
CA THR A 215 21.02 -14.62 18.96
C THR A 215 20.89 -13.15 18.58
N ILE A 216 21.71 -12.30 19.21
CA ILE A 216 21.77 -10.88 18.84
C ILE A 216 22.39 -10.80 17.46
N GLU A 217 21.62 -10.28 16.51
CA GLU A 217 22.04 -10.04 15.13
C GLU A 217 21.70 -8.59 14.77
N PRO A 218 22.49 -7.95 13.88
CA PRO A 218 22.14 -6.65 13.35
C PRO A 218 20.75 -6.67 12.72
N ALA A 219 19.93 -5.67 13.03
CA ALA A 219 18.57 -5.54 12.50
C ALA A 219 18.31 -4.09 12.12
N GLU A 220 17.96 -3.86 10.86
CA GLU A 220 17.65 -2.52 10.35
C GLU A 220 16.17 -2.15 10.54
N ALA A 221 15.29 -3.15 10.68
CA ALA A 221 13.85 -2.94 10.80
C ALA A 221 13.18 -4.04 11.65
N LEU A 222 12.00 -3.72 12.18
CA LEU A 222 11.15 -4.67 12.88
C LEU A 222 10.48 -5.63 11.89
N SER A 223 10.60 -6.93 12.14
CA SER A 223 9.90 -7.95 11.37
C SER A 223 8.39 -7.84 11.56
N ARG A 224 7.64 -8.23 10.53
CA ARG A 224 6.17 -8.18 10.49
C ARG A 224 5.47 -8.73 11.75
N PHE A 225 5.95 -9.86 12.28
CA PHE A 225 5.39 -10.54 13.46
C PHE A 225 6.14 -10.19 14.76
N GLY A 226 7.09 -9.26 14.72
CA GLY A 226 7.91 -8.87 15.86
C GLY A 226 8.89 -9.94 16.32
N ALA A 227 9.13 -11.00 15.54
CA ALA A 227 10.01 -12.10 15.94
C ALA A 227 11.44 -11.63 16.30
N ASN A 228 11.93 -10.61 15.60
CA ASN A 228 13.24 -9.98 15.83
C ASN A 228 13.18 -8.76 16.77
N LEU A 229 12.09 -8.53 17.51
CA LEU A 229 11.95 -7.37 18.40
C LEU A 229 13.16 -7.16 19.33
N PRO A 230 13.76 -8.20 19.95
CA PRO A 230 14.98 -8.02 20.75
C PRO A 230 16.16 -7.48 19.95
N ASN A 231 16.32 -7.93 18.70
CA ASN A 231 17.40 -7.51 17.81
C ASN A 231 17.16 -6.08 17.30
N ALA A 232 15.93 -5.76 16.89
CA ALA A 232 15.55 -4.41 16.49
C ALA A 232 15.76 -3.39 17.63
N TRP A 233 15.38 -3.76 18.86
CA TRP A 233 15.63 -2.93 20.05
C TRP A 233 17.13 -2.78 20.36
N SER A 234 17.89 -3.87 20.29
CA SER A 234 19.33 -3.84 20.51
C SER A 234 20.05 -2.96 19.48
N ALA A 235 19.68 -3.09 18.21
CA ALA A 235 20.22 -2.28 17.13
C ALA A 235 19.86 -0.81 17.35
N LEU A 236 18.58 -0.49 17.58
CA LEU A 236 18.10 0.87 17.87
C LEU A 236 18.93 1.53 18.98
N LYS A 237 19.21 0.80 20.05
CA LYS A 237 19.95 1.30 21.22
C LYS A 237 21.46 1.46 21.00
N ASN A 238 22.08 0.55 20.25
CA ASN A 238 23.55 0.43 20.24
C ASN A 238 24.19 0.78 18.89
N ASP A 239 23.47 0.58 17.79
CA ASP A 239 24.04 0.63 16.43
C ASP A 239 23.66 1.93 15.70
N PHE A 240 22.60 2.62 16.12
CA PHE A 240 22.17 3.89 15.53
C PHE A 240 22.67 5.11 16.33
N SER A 241 22.71 6.27 15.67
CA SER A 241 23.16 7.52 16.29
C SER A 241 22.19 8.00 17.37
N GLU A 242 22.68 8.81 18.32
CA GLU A 242 21.84 9.42 19.35
C GLU A 242 20.74 10.32 18.75
N ALA A 243 21.02 10.94 17.59
CA ALA A 243 20.02 11.71 16.85
C ALA A 243 18.88 10.82 16.31
N HIS A 244 19.22 9.65 15.76
CA HIS A 244 18.22 8.68 15.29
C HIS A 244 17.41 8.08 16.44
N TRP A 245 18.05 7.81 17.59
CA TRP A 245 17.36 7.37 18.80
C TRP A 245 16.31 8.40 19.25
N ARG A 246 16.68 9.68 19.32
CA ARG A 246 15.76 10.76 19.72
C ARG A 246 14.62 10.92 18.72
N GLU A 247 14.90 10.94 17.41
CA GLU A 247 13.88 11.00 16.36
C GLU A 247 12.88 9.84 16.42
N THR A 248 13.33 8.64 16.82
CA THR A 248 12.47 7.44 16.85
C THR A 248 11.66 7.34 18.14
N MET A 249 12.13 7.92 19.25
CA MET A 249 11.56 7.75 20.59
C MET A 249 10.77 8.96 21.10
N ASP A 250 10.95 10.14 20.50
CA ASP A 250 10.17 11.37 20.76
C ASP A 250 8.93 11.45 19.83
#